data_AF-A0AAU9F1H0-F1
#
_entry.id   AF-A0AAU9F1H0-F1
#
_cell.length_a   1.000
_cell.length_b   1.000
_cell.length_c   1.000
_cell.angle_alpha   90.00
_cell.angle_beta   90.00
_cell.angle_gamma   90.00
#
_symmetry.space_group_name_H-M   'P 1'
#
loop_
_entity.id
_entity.type
_entity.pdbx_description
1 polymer ?
#
loop_
_entity_poly.entity_id
_entity_poly.type
_entity_poly.pdbx_seq_one_letter_code
_entity_poly.pdbx_strand_id
1 'polypeptide(L)' 'MIFSNVGYCPCGQEVWIEYLHGAQGWRCRFFGPDEQEVERCPSCGRELKEDDLESR' A
#
# COMPACT_ATOMS: atom_id res chain seq x y z
N MET A 1 -6.44 -14.75 6.11
CA MET A 1 -7.47 -13.74 5.79
C MET A 1 -6.74 -12.59 5.11
N ILE A 2 -7.26 -12.13 3.97
CA ILE A 2 -6.67 -11.02 3.22
C ILE A 2 -7.67 -9.88 3.33
N PHE A 3 -7.21 -8.72 3.80
CA PHE A 3 -7.99 -7.48 3.74
C PHE A 3 -7.32 -6.56 2.72
N SER A 4 -8.10 -6.00 1.82
CA SER A 4 -7.62 -5.03 0.83
C SER A 4 -8.21 -3.65 1.16
N ASN A 5 -7.37 -2.63 1.16
CA ASN A 5 -7.77 -1.23 1.27
C ASN A 5 -7.11 -0.42 0.15
N VAL A 6 -7.67 0.73 -0.18
CA VAL A 6 -7.09 1.67 -1.14
C VAL A 6 -6.67 2.91 -0.37
N GLY A 7 -5.38 3.20 -0.36
CA GLY A 7 -4.80 4.42 0.18
C GLY A 7 -4.37 5.34 -0.94
N TYR A 8 -4.23 6.63 -0.62
CA TYR A 8 -3.67 7.59 -1.57
C TYR A 8 -2.33 8.08 -1.05
N CYS A 9 -1.31 8.02 -1.90
CA CYS A 9 -0.05 8.67 -1.63
C CYS A 9 -0.29 10.19 -1.60
N PRO A 10 0.44 10.98 -0.79
CA PRO A 10 0.29 12.45 -0.75
C PRO A 10 0.51 13.16 -2.09
N CYS A 11 1.14 12.51 -3.08
CA CYS A 11 1.22 13.02 -4.45
C CYS A 11 -0.07 12.85 -5.27
N GLY A 12 -1.11 12.24 -4.70
CA GLY A 12 -2.38 11.92 -5.36
C GLY A 12 -2.42 10.56 -6.05
N GLN A 13 -1.34 9.77 -5.99
CA GLN A 13 -1.31 8.45 -6.62
C GLN A 13 -2.10 7.43 -5.78
N GLU A 14 -2.94 6.65 -6.44
CA GLU A 14 -3.66 5.52 -5.83
C GLU A 14 -2.68 4.38 -5.51
N VAL A 15 -2.82 3.82 -4.30
CA VAL A 15 -2.01 2.72 -3.79
C VAL A 15 -2.92 1.69 -3.17
N TRP A 16 -2.84 0.45 -3.67
CA TRP A 16 -3.58 -0.66 -3.12
C TRP A 16 -2.81 -1.29 -1.98
N ILE A 17 -3.45 -1.50 -0.83
CA ILE A 17 -2.84 -2.02 0.38
C ILE A 17 -3.47 -3.38 0.68
N GLU A 18 -2.66 -4.44 0.69
CA GLU A 18 -3.09 -5.76 1.14
C GLU A 18 -2.52 -6.06 2.52
N TYR A 19 -3.41 -6.32 3.47
CA TYR A 19 -3.09 -6.80 4.81
C TYR A 19 -3.19 -8.32 4.83
N LEU A 20 -2.04 -8.95 4.97
CA LEU A 20 -1.90 -10.39 5.05
C LEU A 20 -1.66 -10.79 6.51
N HIS A 21 -2.62 -11.52 7.09
CA HIS A 21 -2.45 -12.12 8.40
C HIS A 21 -1.97 -13.58 8.27
N GLY A 22 -0.76 -13.86 8.74
CA GLY A 22 -0.13 -15.18 8.70
C GLY A 22 0.38 -15.64 10.07
N ALA A 23 1.05 -16.79 10.11
CA ALA A 23 1.57 -17.38 11.36
C ALA A 23 2.62 -16.51 12.09
N GLN A 24 3.24 -15.55 11.39
CA GLN A 24 4.23 -14.62 11.94
C GLN A 24 3.64 -13.23 12.25
N GLY A 25 2.32 -13.06 12.15
CA GLY A 25 1.62 -11.80 12.40
C GLY A 25 1.07 -11.13 11.14
N TRP A 26 0.79 -9.83 11.27
CA TRP A 26 0.32 -8.99 10.17
C TRP A 26 1.49 -8.50 9.34
N ARG A 27 1.34 -8.56 8.01
CA ARG A 27 2.22 -7.90 7.06
C ARG A 27 1.40 -7.14 6.04
N CYS A 28 1.94 -6.02 5.57
CA CYS A 28 1.28 -5.17 4.60
C CYS A 28 2.07 -5.23 3.29
N ARG A 29 1.35 -5.27 2.18
CA ARG A 29 1.89 -5.15 0.83
C ARG A 29 1.25 -3.98 0.14
N PHE A 30 2.03 -3.26 -0.64
CA PHE A 30 1.52 -2.14 -1.42
C PHE A 30 1.64 -2.45 -2.90
N PHE A 31 0.62 -2.06 -3.66
CA PHE A 31 0.56 -2.24 -5.09
C PHE A 31 0.29 -0.91 -5.78
N GLY A 32 1.00 -0.69 -6.88
CA GLY A 32 0.81 0.47 -7.74
C GLY A 32 -0.41 0.31 -8.65
N PRO A 33 -0.68 1.30 -9.51
CA PRO A 33 -1.81 1.26 -10.45
C PRO A 33 -1.73 0.13 -11.48
N ASP A 34 -0.53 -0.37 -11.77
CA ASP A 34 -0.30 -1.50 -12.68
C ASP A 34 -0.32 -2.87 -11.94
N GLU A 35 -0.93 -2.95 -10.75
CA GLU A 35 -1.01 -4.17 -9.92
C GLU A 35 0.36 -4.77 -9.54
N GLN A 36 1.45 -4.00 -9.71
CA GLN A 36 2.79 -4.40 -9.32
C GLN A 36 3.02 -4.11 -7.83
N GLU A 37 3.59 -5.09 -7.12
CA GLU A 37 4.04 -4.89 -5.74
C GLU A 37 5.14 -3.83 -5.72
N VAL A 38 4.96 -2.79 -4.92
CA VAL A 38 5.88 -1.65 -4.82
C VAL A 38 6.13 -1.33 -3.36
N GLU A 39 7.37 -0.98 -3.04
CA GLU A 39 7.71 -0.43 -1.72
C GLU A 39 7.73 1.10 -1.74
N ARG A 40 7.73 1.69 -2.94
CA ARG A 40 7.79 3.13 -3.18
C ARG A 40 6.74 3.54 -4.19
N CYS A 41 6.15 4.71 -3.99
CA CYS A 41 5.20 5.28 -4.92
C CYS A 41 5.85 5.43 -6.30
N PRO A 42 5.28 4.84 -7.38
CA PRO A 42 5.86 4.94 -8.71
C PRO A 42 5.80 6.36 -9.28
N SER A 43 4.92 7.22 -8.75
CA SER A 43 4.75 8.60 -9.22
C SER A 43 5.75 9.57 -8.58
N CYS A 44 5.95 9.51 -7.26
CA CYS A 44 6.82 10.47 -6.55
C CYS A 44 8.08 9.85 -5.93
N GLY A 45 8.25 8.52 -6.00
CA GLY A 45 9.39 7.80 -5.42
C GLY A 45 9.41 7.72 -3.89
N ARG A 46 8.38 8.25 -3.21
CA ARG A 46 8.28 8.23 -1.74
C ARG A 46 8.07 6.80 -1.23
N GLU A 47 8.70 6.46 -0.11
CA GLU A 47 8.46 5.19 0.58
C GLU A 47 7.00 5.08 1.03
N LEU A 48 6.37 3.95 0.73
CA LEU A 48 4.99 3.69 1.12
C LEU A 48 4.99 3.09 2.52
N LYS A 49 4.34 3.78 3.45
CA LYS A 49 4.09 3.32 4.81
C LYS A 49 2.59 3.37 5.04
N GLU A 50 2.07 2.37 5.74
CA GLU A 50 0.67 2.32 6.13
C GLU A 50 0.23 3.62 6.82
N ASP A 51 1.06 4.13 7.74
CA ASP A 51 0.82 5.36 8.50
C ASP A 51 0.76 6.64 7.62
N ASP A 52 1.44 6.63 6.47
CA ASP A 52 1.51 7.76 5.53
C ASP A 52 0.41 7.73 4.45
N LEU A 53 -0.34 6.62 4.36
CA LEU A 53 -1.40 6.46 3.37
C LEU A 53 -2.73 6.93 3.97
N GLU A 54 -3.27 8.02 3.42
CA GLU A 54 -4.57 8.51 3.83
C GLU A 54 -5.65 7.51 3.39
N SER A 55 -6.29 6.86 4.38
CA SER A 55 -7.56 6.16 4.18
C SER A 55 -8.66 7.20 4.23
N ARG A 56 -9.29 7.47 3.08
CA ARG A 56 -10.39 8.43 2.96
C ARG A 56 -11.76 7.76 3.09
#